data_AF-A0A2B7WSX5-F1
#
_entry.id   AF-A0A2B7WSX5-F1
#
_cell.length_a   1.000
_cell.length_b   1.000
_cell.length_c   1.000
_cell.angle_alpha   90.00
_cell.angle_beta   90.00
_cell.angle_gamma   90.00
#
_symmetry.space_group_name_H-M   'P 1'
#
loop_
_entity.id
_entity.type
_entity.pdbx_description
1 polymer ?
#
loop_
_entity_poly.entity_id
_entity_poly.type
_entity_poly.pdbx_seq_one_letter_code
_entity_poly.pdbx_strand_id
1 'polypeptide(L)' 'MIDFAQCVFRKEGQDDNDWGYWKAWQDEEGAMGVVMEGKLRKLGGCYHYERSAESWRLNKRFMGEDSYENGSQKIG' A
#
# COMPACT_ATOMS: atom_id res chain seq x y z
N MET A 1 4.32 -9.97 -7.26
CA MET A 1 3.45 -9.26 -8.23
C MET A 1 4.15 -9.18 -9.57
N ILE A 2 3.41 -9.37 -10.67
CA ILE A 2 3.92 -9.23 -12.06
C ILE A 2 3.33 -7.98 -12.74
N ASP A 3 2.48 -7.20 -12.07
CA ASP A 3 1.85 -6.01 -12.65
C ASP A 3 2.56 -4.72 -12.18
N PHE A 4 3.41 -4.18 -13.05
CA PHE A 4 4.12 -2.92 -12.83
C PHE A 4 3.42 -1.71 -13.48
N ALA A 5 2.28 -1.91 -14.17
CA ALA A 5 1.63 -0.85 -14.94
C ALA A 5 0.98 0.22 -14.05
N GLN A 6 0.73 -0.10 -12.78
CA GLN A 6 0.19 0.84 -11.78
C GLN A 6 1.22 1.18 -10.70
N CYS A 7 2.46 0.68 -10.79
CA CYS A 7 3.49 1.01 -9.81
C CYS A 7 3.99 2.43 -10.00
N VAL A 8 3.83 3.27 -8.98
CA VAL A 8 4.49 4.57 -8.93
C VAL A 8 5.96 4.37 -8.57
N PHE A 9 6.86 5.01 -9.34
CA PHE A 9 8.28 5.04 -9.02
C PHE A 9 8.59 6.21 -8.08
N ARG A 10 9.50 5.96 -7.13
CA ARG A 10 10.04 7.00 -6.27
C ARG A 10 10.74 8.06 -7.12
N LYS A 11 10.46 9.34 -6.86
CA LYS A 11 11.15 10.46 -7.53
C LYS A 11 12.57 10.59 -7.00
N GLU A 12 13.48 11.05 -7.85
CA GLU A 12 14.85 11.37 -7.44
C GLU A 12 14.84 12.45 -6.35
N GLY A 13 15.53 12.20 -5.24
CA GLY A 13 15.57 13.10 -4.08
C GLY A 13 14.35 13.08 -3.16
N GLN A 14 13.32 12.27 -3.43
CA GLN A 14 12.20 12.11 -2.51
C GLN A 14 12.67 11.45 -1.20
N ASP A 15 12.25 11.97 -0.05
CA ASP A 15 12.62 11.42 1.26
C ASP A 15 12.05 10.00 1.49
N ASP A 16 12.79 9.19 2.26
CA ASP A 16 12.38 7.82 2.60
C ASP A 16 11.06 7.78 3.39
N ASN A 17 10.85 8.77 4.27
CA ASN A 17 9.68 8.86 5.13
C ASN A 17 8.45 9.25 4.31
N ASP A 18 8.58 10.31 3.49
CA ASP A 18 7.53 10.76 2.58
C ASP A 18 7.15 9.66 1.59
N TRP A 19 8.14 8.97 1.02
CA TRP A 19 7.91 7.84 0.12
C TRP A 19 7.19 6.69 0.84
N GLY A 20 7.61 6.36 2.07
CA GLY A 20 6.98 5.31 2.88
C GLY A 20 5.53 5.63 3.25
N TYR A 21 5.24 6.88 3.60
CA TYR A 21 3.89 7.35 3.87
C TYR A 21 3.01 7.24 2.63
N TRP A 22 3.52 7.68 1.47
CA TRP A 22 2.81 7.61 0.21
C TRP A 22 2.46 6.16 -0.18
N LYS A 23 3.42 5.25 -0.01
CA LYS A 23 3.23 3.81 -0.23
C LYS A 23 2.20 3.19 0.73
N ALA A 24 2.15 3.64 1.98
CA ALA A 24 1.13 3.19 2.94
C ALA A 24 -0.27 3.70 2.56
N TRP A 25 -0.35 4.93 2.03
CA TRP A 25 -1.60 5.61 1.71
C TRP A 25 -2.29 5.07 0.46
N GLN A 26 -1.55 4.79 -0.59
CA GLN A 26 -2.15 4.41 -1.88
C GLN A 26 -2.75 2.99 -1.89
N ASP A 27 -2.31 2.09 -0.99
CA ASP A 27 -2.69 0.67 -0.95
C ASP A 27 -2.77 0.00 -2.35
N GLU A 28 -1.88 0.38 -3.28
CA GLU A 28 -1.88 -0.12 -4.68
C GLU A 28 -1.81 -1.64 -4.71
N GLU A 29 -1.03 -2.22 -3.80
CA GLU A 29 -0.88 -3.66 -3.63
C GLU A 29 -2.21 -4.33 -3.24
N GLY A 30 -2.93 -3.76 -2.27
CA GLY A 30 -4.23 -4.26 -1.81
C GLY A 30 -5.32 -4.13 -2.86
N ALA A 31 -5.44 -2.95 -3.46
CA ALA A 31 -6.44 -2.67 -4.49
C ALA A 31 -6.30 -3.63 -5.68
N MET A 32 -5.07 -3.87 -6.14
CA MET A 32 -4.83 -4.75 -7.28
C MET A 32 -4.90 -6.24 -6.91
N GLY A 33 -4.31 -6.62 -5.77
CA GLY A 33 -4.28 -8.01 -5.32
C GLY A 33 -5.66 -8.62 -5.14
N VAL A 34 -6.57 -7.90 -4.48
CA VAL A 34 -7.96 -8.33 -4.24
C VAL A 34 -8.75 -8.42 -5.55
N VAL A 35 -8.56 -7.46 -6.45
CA VAL A 35 -9.22 -7.45 -7.76
C VAL A 35 -8.74 -8.62 -8.62
N MET A 36 -7.43 -8.91 -8.62
CA MET A 36 -6.85 -10.03 -9.35
C MET A 36 -7.35 -11.37 -8.83
N GLU A 37 -7.40 -11.57 -7.51
CA GLU A 37 -8.00 -12.75 -6.89
C GLU A 37 -9.46 -12.93 -7.32
N GLY A 38 -10.27 -11.86 -7.26
CA GLY A 38 -11.66 -11.91 -7.70
C GLY A 38 -11.83 -12.25 -9.19
N LYS A 39 -10.98 -11.71 -10.06
CA LYS A 39 -11.00 -11.97 -11.51
C LYS A 39 -10.55 -13.40 -11.83
N LEU A 40 -9.44 -13.85 -11.24
CA LEU A 40 -8.89 -15.18 -11.50
C LEU A 40 -9.81 -16.28 -10.95
N ARG A 41 -10.43 -16.08 -9.78
CA ARG A 41 -11.43 -17.01 -9.25
C ARG A 41 -12.59 -17.24 -10.24
N LYS A 42 -13.07 -16.17 -10.90
CA LYS A 42 -14.13 -16.26 -11.91
C LYS A 42 -13.71 -17.02 -13.17
N LEU A 43 -12.42 -17.04 -13.48
CA LEU A 43 -11.84 -17.75 -14.63
C LEU A 43 -11.39 -19.18 -14.27
N GLY A 44 -11.65 -19.64 -13.04
CA GLY A 44 -11.24 -20.97 -12.56
C GLY A 44 -9.79 -21.04 -12.04
N GLY A 45 -9.13 -19.91 -11.85
CA GLY A 45 -7.80 -19.82 -11.24
C GLY A 45 -7.84 -19.86 -9.70
N CYS A 46 -6.70 -20.20 -9.10
CA CYS A 46 -6.52 -20.37 -7.64
C CYS A 46 -5.52 -19.37 -7.04
N TYR A 47 -5.55 -18.11 -7.49
CA TYR A 47 -4.72 -17.05 -6.92
C TYR A 47 -5.37 -16.50 -5.64
N HIS A 48 -4.60 -16.45 -4.55
CA HIS A 48 -4.97 -15.81 -3.31
C HIS A 48 -4.01 -14.65 -3.04
N TYR A 49 -4.56 -13.48 -2.74
CA TYR A 49 -3.73 -12.31 -2.44
C TYR A 49 -3.43 -12.23 -0.94
N GLU A 50 -2.15 -12.04 -0.63
CA GLU A 50 -1.68 -11.73 0.72
C GLU A 50 -0.80 -10.47 0.67
N ARG A 51 -1.01 -9.55 1.62
CA ARG A 51 -0.18 -8.33 1.74
C ARG A 51 1.26 -8.70 2.03
N SER A 52 2.20 -8.03 1.36
CA SER A 52 3.62 -8.13 1.67
C SER A 52 3.94 -7.67 3.10
N ALA A 53 4.99 -8.25 3.69
CA ALA A 53 5.49 -7.85 5.02
C ALA A 53 5.86 -6.36 5.08
N GLU A 54 6.33 -5.79 3.98
CA GLU A 54 6.66 -4.36 3.90
C GLU A 54 5.40 -3.49 3.89
N SER A 55 4.34 -3.91 3.20
CA SER A 55 3.04 -3.25 3.25
C SER A 55 2.48 -3.22 4.67
N TRP A 56 2.58 -4.34 5.39
CA TRP A 56 2.25 -4.41 6.82
C TRP A 56 3.08 -3.46 7.68
N ARG A 57 4.40 -3.42 7.47
CA ARG A 57 5.29 -2.53 8.22
C ARG A 57 4.98 -1.05 7.98
N LEU A 58 4.75 -0.66 6.73
CA LEU A 58 4.43 0.72 6.36
C LEU A 58 3.05 1.11 6.88
N ASN A 59 2.05 0.23 6.75
CA ASN A 59 0.72 0.47 7.29
C ASN A 59 0.76 0.62 8.82
N LYS A 60 1.48 -0.25 9.55
CA LYS A 60 1.66 -0.10 10.99
C LYS A 60 2.36 1.21 11.36
N ARG A 61 3.37 1.63 10.59
CA ARG A 61 4.13 2.86 10.83
C ARG A 61 3.32 4.13 10.59
N PHE A 62 2.43 4.14 9.61
CA PHE A 62 1.80 5.37 9.11
C PHE A 62 0.27 5.42 9.26
N MET A 63 -0.40 4.28 9.40
CA MET A 63 -1.86 4.11 9.39
C MET A 63 -2.39 3.30 10.58
N GLY A 64 -1.51 2.79 11.46
CA GLY A 64 -1.93 2.08 12.68
C GLY A 64 -2.64 3.03 13.67
N GLU A 65 -3.39 2.50 14.64
CA GLU A 65 -4.15 3.30 15.60
C GLU A 65 -3.29 4.36 16.34
N ASP A 66 -2.01 4.09 16.59
CA ASP A 66 -1.03 5.01 17.20
C ASP A 66 -0.66 6.23 16.30
N SER A 67 -0.98 6.20 15.00
CA SER A 67 -0.66 7.29 14.06
C SER A 67 -1.66 8.45 14.12
N TYR A 68 -2.84 8.25 14.71
CA TYR A 68 -3.89 9.28 14.84
C TYR A 68 -3.66 10.24 16.01
N GLU A 69 -2.84 9.90 17.01
CA GLU A 69 -2.52 10.81 18.12
C GLU A 69 -1.56 11.94 17.73
N ASN A 70 -0.76 11.78 16.66
CA ASN A 70 0.13 12.84 16.17
C ASN A 70 -0.43 13.67 15.00
N GLY A 71 -1.58 13.29 14.44
CA GLY A 71 -2.20 13.99 13.29
C GLY A 71 -3.04 15.22 13.65
N SER A 72 -3.29 15.47 14.94
CA SER A 72 -4.21 16.52 15.41
C SER A 72 -3.51 17.84 15.80
N GLN A 73 -2.28 18.07 15.36
CA GLN A 73 -1.62 19.35 15.57
C GLN A 73 -0.87 19.79 14.30
N LYS A 74 -1.59 20.54 13.46
CA LYS A 74 -1.23 21.88 12.94
C LYS A 74 -2.01 22.19 11.67
N ILE A 75 -3.14 22.87 11.83
CA ILE A 75 -3.59 23.89 10.88
C ILE A 75 -3.72 25.18 11.70
N GLY A 76 -2.76 26.07 11.49
CA GLY A 76 -2.90 27.50 11.79
C GLY A 76 -3.31 28.22 10.53
#